data_AF-A0A7J7I6E9-F1
#
_entry.id   AF-A0A7J7I6E9-F1
#
_cell.length_a   1.000
_cell.length_b   1.000
_cell.length_c   1.000
_cell.angle_alpha   90.00
_cell.angle_beta   90.00
_cell.angle_gamma   90.00
#
_symmetry.space_group_name_H-M   'P 1'
#
loop_
_entity.id
_entity.type
_entity.pdbx_description
1 polymer ?
#
loop_
_entity_poly.entity_id
_entity_poly.type
_entity_poly.pdbx_seq_one_letter_code
_entity_poly.pdbx_strand_id
1 'polypeptide(L)'
;MCSPQVRHVLKGVNFQAKPWEILAIMGPSGAGKSSLLEILSGKLTPQSASIFVNQKPIDKARFKKISGYVTQKDTLFPLLTVEETLMFSAKLRLRLPQSQLSSKVKSLIQELGLSHVAAARVGDDRVRGISGGERRRVSIGVDVIHDPKVLILDEPTSGLDSTSALTDH
;
A
#
# COMPACT_ATOMS: atom_id res chain seq x y z
N MET A 1 29.36 19.32 -25.82
CA MET A 1 28.31 18.29 -25.67
C MET A 1 28.42 17.70 -24.27
N CYS A 2 27.48 17.97 -23.37
CA CYS A 2 27.45 17.33 -22.05
C CYS A 2 27.08 15.86 -22.22
N SER A 3 27.99 14.95 -21.86
CA SER A 3 27.64 13.54 -21.71
C SER A 3 26.54 13.41 -20.64
N PRO A 4 25.48 12.62 -20.86
CA PRO A 4 24.44 12.45 -19.86
C PRO A 4 25.08 11.86 -18.59
N GLN A 5 25.14 12.66 -17.52
CA GLN A 5 25.67 12.18 -16.24
C GLN A 5 24.71 11.14 -15.69
N VAL A 6 25.19 9.90 -15.53
CA VAL A 6 24.44 8.82 -14.91
C VAL A 6 24.26 9.15 -13.43
N ARG A 7 23.05 9.57 -13.05
CA ARG A 7 22.70 9.82 -11.66
C ARG A 7 22.28 8.52 -11.00
N HIS A 8 23.09 8.04 -10.06
CA HIS A 8 22.73 6.90 -9.22
C HIS A 8 21.78 7.36 -8.09
N VAL A 9 20.56 6.84 -8.09
CA VAL A 9 19.55 7.13 -7.07
C VAL A 9 19.84 6.39 -5.75
N LEU A 10 20.33 5.16 -5.84
CA LEU A 10 20.72 4.33 -4.69
C LEU A 10 22.15 3.82 -4.88
N LYS A 11 22.92 3.75 -3.79
CA LYS A 11 24.31 3.27 -3.77
C LYS A 11 24.56 2.42 -2.52
N GLY A 12 24.91 1.15 -2.70
CA GLY A 12 25.42 0.29 -1.62
C GLY A 12 24.48 0.10 -0.42
N VAL A 13 23.16 0.08 -0.64
CA VAL A 13 22.17 -0.04 0.44
C VAL A 13 22.05 -1.50 0.89
N ASN A 14 22.18 -1.74 2.19
CA ASN A 14 22.03 -3.06 2.82
C ASN A 14 21.19 -2.92 4.09
N PHE A 15 20.19 -3.79 4.27
CA PHE A 15 19.39 -3.88 5.49
C PHE A 15 18.72 -5.26 5.60
N GLN A 16 18.20 -5.57 6.78
CA GLN A 16 17.41 -6.77 7.05
C GLN A 16 16.19 -6.38 7.88
N ALA A 17 15.06 -7.02 7.62
CA ALA A 17 13.87 -6.95 8.45
C ALA A 17 13.43 -8.37 8.81
N LYS A 18 13.07 -8.61 10.07
CA LYS A 18 12.56 -9.90 10.55
C LYS A 18 11.03 -9.89 10.58
N PRO A 19 10.39 -11.06 10.62
CA PRO A 19 8.95 -11.14 10.86
C PRO A 19 8.57 -10.34 12.12
N TRP A 20 7.44 -9.63 12.04
CA TRP A 20 6.88 -8.80 13.12
C TRP A 20 7.64 -7.51 13.45
N GLU A 21 8.72 -7.18 12.74
CA GLU A 21 9.39 -5.90 12.89
C GLU A 21 8.77 -4.82 11.99
N ILE A 22 8.74 -3.59 12.50
CA ILE A 22 8.45 -2.39 11.70
C ILE A 22 9.79 -1.74 11.37
N LEU A 23 10.16 -1.74 10.09
CA LEU A 23 11.36 -1.06 9.60
C LEU A 23 10.98 0.30 8.99
N ALA A 24 11.44 1.38 9.60
CA ALA A 24 11.25 2.74 9.08
C ALA A 24 12.46 3.18 8.24
N ILE A 25 12.22 3.63 7.00
CA ILE A 25 13.23 4.23 6.13
C ILE A 25 13.07 5.75 6.17
N MET A 26 14.02 6.43 6.79
CA MET A 26 13.98 7.88 7.04
C MET A 26 15.08 8.60 6.25
N GLY A 27 14.79 9.81 5.78
CA GLY A 27 15.75 10.62 5.03
C GLY A 27 15.10 11.81 4.31
N PRO A 28 15.89 12.78 3.83
CA PRO A 28 15.37 13.99 3.19
C PRO A 28 14.59 13.68 1.91
N SER A 29 13.82 14.66 1.43
CA SER A 29 13.16 14.56 0.12
C SER A 29 14.20 14.33 -0.99
N GLY A 30 13.91 13.43 -1.92
CA GLY A 30 14.82 13.06 -3.00
C GLY A 30 15.95 12.09 -2.62
N ALA A 31 16.01 11.58 -1.39
CA ALA A 31 17.01 10.61 -0.95
C ALA A 31 16.85 9.19 -1.58
N GLY A 32 15.81 8.96 -2.39
CA GLY A 32 15.56 7.67 -3.03
C GLY A 32 14.73 6.68 -2.21
N LYS A 33 14.05 7.14 -1.15
CA LYS A 33 13.18 6.30 -0.30
C LYS A 33 12.11 5.55 -1.10
N SER A 34 11.28 6.27 -1.84
CA SER A 34 10.23 5.67 -2.67
C SER A 34 10.82 4.77 -3.76
N SER A 35 11.96 5.15 -4.36
CA SER A 35 12.67 4.28 -5.32
C SER A 35 13.13 2.96 -4.68
N LEU A 36 13.60 2.98 -3.43
CA LEU A 36 13.94 1.77 -2.69
C LEU A 36 12.69 0.92 -2.43
N LEU A 37 11.59 1.52 -1.99
CA LEU A 37 10.33 0.82 -1.75
C LEU A 37 9.76 0.19 -3.04
N GLU A 38 9.85 0.88 -4.18
CA GLU A 38 9.42 0.37 -5.49
C GLU A 38 10.29 -0.80 -5.98
N ILE A 39 11.59 -0.78 -5.68
CA ILE A 39 12.50 -1.92 -5.95
C ILE A 39 12.07 -3.12 -5.10
N LEU A 40 11.83 -2.92 -3.81
CA LEU A 40 11.41 -3.98 -2.89
C LEU A 40 10.07 -4.57 -3.31
N SER A 41 9.13 -3.75 -3.77
CA SER A 41 7.82 -4.20 -4.27
C SER A 41 7.87 -4.85 -5.66
N GLY A 42 9.04 -4.91 -6.30
CA GLY A 42 9.20 -5.40 -7.67
C GLY A 42 8.50 -4.55 -8.73
N LYS A 43 8.27 -3.27 -8.45
CA LYS A 43 7.77 -2.26 -9.42
C LYS A 43 8.91 -1.69 -10.25
N LEU A 44 10.06 -1.46 -9.61
CA LEU A 44 11.27 -0.95 -10.25
C LEU A 44 12.33 -2.06 -10.31
N THR A 45 13.06 -2.14 -11.43
CA THR A 45 14.18 -3.09 -11.58
C THR A 45 15.50 -2.33 -11.41
N PRO A 46 16.30 -2.63 -10.38
CA PRO A 46 17.59 -1.99 -10.19
C PRO A 46 18.63 -2.53 -11.18
N GLN A 47 19.70 -1.76 -11.40
CA GLN A 47 20.85 -2.20 -12.21
C GLN A 47 21.58 -3.40 -11.58
N SER A 48 21.70 -3.40 -10.25
CA SER A 48 22.28 -4.48 -9.47
C SER A 48 21.60 -4.54 -8.11
N ALA A 49 21.08 -5.71 -7.72
CA ALA A 49 20.55 -5.97 -6.39
C ALA A 49 20.44 -7.47 -6.13
N SER A 50 20.60 -7.85 -4.87
CA SER A 50 20.33 -9.20 -4.36
C SER A 50 19.31 -9.08 -3.24
N ILE A 51 18.06 -9.49 -3.50
CA ILE A 51 16.96 -9.38 -2.55
C ILE A 51 16.50 -10.79 -2.18
N PHE A 52 16.38 -11.06 -0.89
CA PHE A 52 16.00 -12.37 -0.36
C PHE A 52 14.78 -12.26 0.54
N VAL A 53 13.88 -13.23 0.45
CA VAL A 53 12.75 -13.41 1.37
C VAL A 53 12.84 -14.82 1.93
N ASN A 54 12.93 -14.94 3.26
CA ASN A 54 13.18 -16.22 3.94
C ASN A 54 14.38 -16.97 3.33
N GLN A 55 15.49 -16.25 3.14
CA GLN A 55 16.76 -16.75 2.56
C GLN A 55 16.69 -17.23 1.10
N LYS A 56 15.55 -17.05 0.43
CA LYS A 56 15.39 -17.39 -0.99
C LYS A 56 15.42 -16.13 -1.84
N PRO A 57 16.12 -16.10 -2.98
CA PRO A 57 16.08 -14.98 -3.90
C PRO A 57 14.63 -14.63 -4.27
N ILE A 58 14.35 -13.34 -4.38
CA ILE A 58 13.01 -12.86 -4.72
C ILE A 58 12.64 -13.31 -6.15
N ASP A 59 11.53 -14.03 -6.28
CA ASP A 59 10.80 -14.10 -7.54
C ASP A 59 9.80 -12.94 -7.54
N LYS A 60 9.96 -11.99 -8.47
CA LYS A 60 9.09 -10.80 -8.58
C LYS A 60 7.61 -11.17 -8.70
N ALA A 61 7.29 -12.22 -9.45
CA ALA A 61 5.90 -12.63 -9.68
C ALA A 61 5.28 -13.20 -8.40
N ARG A 62 6.05 -14.04 -7.68
CA ARG A 62 5.63 -14.58 -6.38
C ARG A 62 5.58 -13.51 -5.30
N PHE A 63 6.54 -12.60 -5.27
CA PHE A 63 6.61 -11.55 -4.26
C PHE A 63 5.39 -10.64 -4.30
N LYS A 64 4.99 -10.19 -5.50
CA LYS A 64 3.77 -9.39 -5.70
C LYS A 64 2.51 -10.03 -5.14
N LYS A 65 2.43 -11.37 -5.08
CA LYS A 65 1.29 -12.10 -4.51
C LYS A 65 1.32 -12.17 -2.99
N ILE A 66 2.50 -12.08 -2.38
CA ILE A 66 2.69 -12.18 -0.92
C ILE A 66 2.97 -10.83 -0.26
N SER A 67 3.12 -9.75 -1.04
CA SER A 67 3.35 -8.40 -0.55
C SER A 67 2.16 -7.48 -0.84
N GLY A 68 1.93 -6.48 0.02
CA GLY A 68 1.08 -5.32 -0.25
C GLY A 68 1.95 -4.08 -0.42
N TYR A 69 1.59 -3.19 -1.34
CA TYR A 69 2.27 -1.91 -1.52
C TYR A 69 1.24 -0.79 -1.50
N VAL A 70 1.18 -0.05 -0.40
CA VAL A 70 0.31 1.12 -0.27
C VAL A 70 1.08 2.33 -0.81
N THR A 71 0.61 2.87 -1.94
CA THR A 71 1.17 4.07 -2.55
C THR A 71 0.82 5.33 -1.75
N GLN A 72 1.57 6.40 -1.97
CA GLN A 72 1.24 7.73 -1.43
C GLN A 72 -0.10 8.26 -1.99
N LYS A 73 -0.37 8.05 -3.28
CA LYS A 73 -1.62 8.49 -3.93
C LYS A 73 -2.68 7.42 -3.86
N ASP A 74 -3.87 7.79 -3.39
CA ASP A 74 -5.05 6.95 -3.43
C ASP A 74 -5.57 6.91 -4.87
N THR A 75 -5.57 5.73 -5.50
CA THR A 75 -6.14 5.55 -6.85
C THR A 75 -7.40 4.70 -6.72
N LEU A 76 -8.53 5.35 -6.44
CA LEU A 76 -9.81 4.70 -6.19
C LEU A 76 -10.84 5.16 -7.24
N PHE A 77 -11.88 4.35 -7.43
CA PHE A 77 -13.00 4.72 -8.31
C PHE A 77 -13.98 5.62 -7.56
N PRO A 78 -14.12 6.91 -7.93
CA PRO A 78 -14.90 7.88 -7.13
C PRO A 78 -16.39 7.55 -7.05
N LEU A 79 -16.91 6.82 -8.04
CA LEU A 79 -18.34 6.52 -8.17
C LEU A 79 -18.78 5.26 -7.40
N LEU A 80 -17.84 4.40 -7.01
CA LEU A 80 -18.14 3.19 -6.24
C LEU A 80 -18.29 3.52 -4.76
N THR A 81 -19.05 2.69 -4.05
CA THR A 81 -19.08 2.72 -2.59
C THR A 81 -17.81 2.12 -1.98
N VAL A 82 -17.60 2.36 -0.69
CA VAL A 82 -16.49 1.73 0.07
C VAL A 82 -16.57 0.19 -0.03
N GLU A 83 -17.76 -0.38 0.19
CA GLU A 83 -17.98 -1.82 0.12
C GLU A 83 -17.74 -2.36 -1.29
N GLU A 84 -18.26 -1.70 -2.33
CA GLU A 84 -18.06 -2.08 -3.72
C GLU A 84 -16.58 -2.05 -4.11
N THR A 85 -15.86 -1.01 -3.67
CA THR A 85 -14.43 -0.84 -3.96
C THR A 85 -13.60 -1.98 -3.37
N LEU A 86 -13.84 -2.33 -2.10
CA LEU A 86 -13.14 -3.41 -1.42
C LEU A 86 -13.55 -4.78 -1.96
N MET A 87 -14.83 -4.98 -2.28
CA MET A 87 -15.34 -6.20 -2.92
C MET A 87 -14.74 -6.40 -4.32
N PHE A 88 -14.61 -5.34 -5.11
CA PHE A 88 -13.95 -5.38 -6.41
C PHE A 88 -12.49 -5.81 -6.28
N SER A 89 -11.74 -5.20 -5.36
CA SER A 89 -10.37 -5.58 -5.06
C SER A 89 -10.26 -7.04 -4.60
N ALA A 90 -11.17 -7.48 -3.71
CA ALA A 90 -11.22 -8.85 -3.21
C ALA A 90 -11.42 -9.86 -4.35
N LYS A 91 -12.38 -9.62 -5.25
CA LYS A 91 -12.67 -10.49 -6.40
C LYS A 91 -11.49 -10.63 -7.37
N LEU A 92 -10.69 -9.58 -7.52
CA LEU A 92 -9.50 -9.61 -8.40
C LEU A 92 -8.32 -10.35 -7.75
N ARG A 93 -8.13 -10.19 -6.45
CA ARG A 93 -6.94 -10.68 -5.75
C ARG A 93 -7.13 -12.05 -5.10
N LEU A 94 -8.37 -12.46 -4.83
CA LEU A 94 -8.71 -13.68 -4.11
C LEU A 94 -9.53 -14.64 -4.97
N ARG A 95 -9.31 -15.94 -4.78
CA ARG A 95 -10.11 -17.01 -5.36
C ARG A 95 -10.91 -17.71 -4.27
N LEU A 96 -11.99 -17.07 -3.83
CA LEU A 96 -12.85 -17.55 -2.75
C LEU A 96 -14.32 -17.53 -3.18
N PRO A 97 -15.19 -18.38 -2.58
CA PRO A 97 -16.63 -18.29 -2.76
C PRO A 97 -17.18 -16.92 -2.35
N GLN A 98 -18.27 -16.48 -2.98
CA GLN A 98 -18.87 -15.16 -2.74
C GLN A 98 -19.19 -14.90 -1.26
N SER A 99 -19.66 -15.90 -0.52
CA SER A 99 -19.93 -15.78 0.92
C SER A 99 -18.67 -15.45 1.73
N GLN A 100 -17.55 -16.10 1.42
CA GLN A 100 -16.28 -15.85 2.09
C GLN A 100 -15.69 -14.49 1.71
N LEU A 101 -15.85 -14.05 0.44
CA LEU A 101 -15.47 -12.70 0.01
C LEU A 101 -16.25 -11.64 0.78
N SER A 102 -17.57 -11.78 0.87
CA SER A 102 -18.43 -10.86 1.63
C SER A 102 -18.05 -10.79 3.10
N SER A 103 -17.83 -11.94 3.76
CA SER A 103 -17.37 -11.96 5.15
C SER A 103 -16.01 -11.28 5.33
N LYS A 104 -15.06 -11.52 4.42
CA LYS A 104 -13.72 -10.91 4.49
C LYS A 104 -13.76 -9.40 4.29
N VAL A 105 -14.53 -8.93 3.30
CA VAL A 105 -14.72 -7.49 3.04
C VAL A 105 -15.37 -6.81 4.25
N LYS A 106 -16.41 -7.43 4.82
CA LYS A 106 -17.10 -6.89 6.00
C LYS A 106 -16.16 -6.80 7.22
N SER A 107 -15.35 -7.84 7.47
CA SER A 107 -14.33 -7.82 8.53
C SER A 107 -13.33 -6.69 8.32
N LEU A 108 -12.81 -6.56 7.09
CA LEU A 108 -11.84 -5.51 6.79
C LEU A 108 -12.43 -4.11 6.92
N ILE A 109 -13.68 -3.88 6.50
CA ILE A 109 -14.38 -2.60 6.72
C ILE A 109 -14.46 -2.25 8.21
N GLN A 110 -14.73 -3.24 9.05
CA GLN A 110 -14.78 -3.06 10.50
C GLN A 110 -13.40 -2.77 11.08
N GLU A 111 -12.38 -3.53 10.70
CA GLU A 111 -10.98 -3.35 11.14
C GLU A 111 -10.43 -1.97 10.74
N LEU A 112 -10.85 -1.43 9.61
CA LEU A 112 -10.47 -0.09 9.14
C LEU A 112 -11.33 1.03 9.73
N GLY A 113 -12.32 0.73 10.57
CA GLY A 113 -13.23 1.73 11.14
C GLY A 113 -14.03 2.47 10.07
N LEU A 114 -14.50 1.76 9.04
CA LEU A 114 -15.25 2.31 7.90
C LEU A 114 -16.71 1.86 7.86
N SER A 115 -17.19 1.13 8.88
CA SER A 115 -18.55 0.56 8.91
C SER A 115 -19.66 1.61 8.71
N HIS A 116 -19.49 2.82 9.26
CA HIS A 116 -20.47 3.91 9.15
C HIS A 116 -20.55 4.52 7.75
N VAL A 117 -19.54 4.32 6.91
CA VAL A 117 -19.45 4.82 5.53
C VAL A 117 -19.41 3.70 4.48
N ALA A 118 -19.69 2.45 4.85
CA ALA A 118 -19.58 1.29 3.96
C ALA A 118 -20.39 1.46 2.66
N ALA A 119 -21.59 2.03 2.74
CA ALA A 119 -22.47 2.29 1.60
C ALA A 119 -22.28 3.68 0.95
N ALA A 120 -21.40 4.52 1.50
CA ALA A 120 -21.12 5.84 0.94
C ALA A 120 -20.14 5.74 -0.25
N ARG A 121 -20.29 6.64 -1.21
CA ARG A 121 -19.35 6.76 -2.35
C ARG A 121 -17.97 7.20 -1.87
N VAL A 122 -16.93 6.64 -2.48
CA VAL A 122 -15.54 7.04 -2.20
C VAL A 122 -15.32 8.52 -2.56
N GLY A 123 -15.82 8.97 -3.72
CA GLY A 123 -15.63 10.34 -4.19
C GLY A 123 -14.18 10.72 -4.51
N ASP A 124 -14.00 11.96 -4.92
CA ASP A 124 -12.73 12.62 -5.23
C ASP A 124 -12.91 14.15 -5.17
N ASP A 125 -11.98 14.92 -5.74
CA ASP A 125 -12.04 16.39 -5.76
C ASP A 125 -13.23 16.95 -6.57
N ARG A 126 -13.88 16.13 -7.41
CA ARG A 126 -14.99 16.52 -8.28
C ARG A 126 -16.32 15.92 -7.84
N VAL A 127 -16.29 14.74 -7.22
CA VAL A 127 -17.45 13.99 -6.75
C VAL A 127 -17.40 13.93 -5.24
N ARG A 128 -18.38 14.56 -4.58
CA ARG A 128 -18.52 14.48 -3.12
C ARG A 128 -18.59 13.01 -2.68
N GLY A 129 -17.79 12.66 -1.67
CA GLY A 129 -17.75 11.33 -1.06
C GLY A 129 -17.32 11.39 0.41
N ILE A 130 -16.64 10.34 0.85
CA ILE A 130 -16.06 10.21 2.19
C ILE A 130 -14.92 11.22 2.43
N SER A 131 -14.54 11.40 3.70
CA SER A 131 -13.41 12.25 4.08
C SER A 131 -12.08 11.75 3.52
N GLY A 132 -11.06 12.64 3.46
CA GLY A 132 -9.72 12.25 3.00
C GLY A 132 -9.09 11.13 3.84
N GLY A 133 -9.25 11.17 5.16
CA GLY A 133 -8.76 10.12 6.05
C GLY A 133 -9.48 8.78 5.86
N GLU A 134 -10.79 8.78 5.64
CA GLU A 134 -11.54 7.57 5.30
C GLU A 134 -11.09 7.02 3.94
N ARG A 135 -10.93 7.88 2.93
CA ARG A 135 -10.41 7.51 1.61
C ARG A 135 -9.02 6.88 1.70
N ARG A 136 -8.15 7.41 2.57
CA ARG A 136 -6.84 6.83 2.85
C ARG A 136 -6.95 5.41 3.40
N ARG A 137 -7.86 5.19 4.36
CA ARG A 137 -8.12 3.85 4.92
C ARG A 137 -8.71 2.90 3.88
N VAL A 138 -9.57 3.35 2.97
CA VAL A 138 -10.06 2.55 1.83
C VAL A 138 -8.90 2.13 0.93
N SER A 139 -7.98 3.05 0.60
CA SER A 139 -6.81 2.74 -0.22
C SER A 139 -5.91 1.68 0.43
N ILE A 140 -5.68 1.79 1.75
CA ILE A 140 -4.98 0.75 2.52
C ILE A 140 -5.73 -0.58 2.40
N GLY A 141 -7.05 -0.58 2.62
CA GLY A 141 -7.91 -1.75 2.51
C GLY A 141 -7.79 -2.46 1.17
N VAL A 142 -7.77 -1.70 0.07
CA VAL A 142 -7.58 -2.23 -1.29
C VAL A 142 -6.29 -3.03 -1.40
N ASP A 143 -5.20 -2.57 -0.79
CA ASP A 143 -3.88 -3.19 -0.89
C ASP A 143 -3.59 -4.28 0.15
N VAL A 144 -4.40 -4.38 1.21
CA VAL A 144 -4.26 -5.43 2.24
C VAL A 144 -5.34 -6.50 2.17
N ILE A 145 -6.38 -6.34 1.34
CA ILE A 145 -7.50 -7.30 1.24
C ILE A 145 -7.06 -8.73 0.95
N HIS A 146 -5.88 -8.95 0.32
CA HIS A 146 -5.35 -10.29 0.05
C HIS A 146 -4.49 -10.88 1.17
N ASP A 147 -4.43 -10.22 2.33
CA ASP A 147 -3.66 -10.64 3.50
C ASP A 147 -2.16 -10.84 3.20
N PRO A 148 -1.44 -9.77 2.83
CA PRO A 148 -0.02 -9.85 2.48
C PRO A 148 0.85 -10.17 3.70
N LYS A 149 1.89 -10.99 3.48
CA LYS A 149 2.90 -11.33 4.49
C LYS A 149 3.96 -10.24 4.69
N VAL A 150 4.12 -9.36 3.70
CA VAL A 150 5.03 -8.22 3.74
C VAL A 150 4.25 -6.99 3.31
N LEU A 151 4.15 -5.99 4.18
CA LEU A 151 3.48 -4.74 3.87
C LEU A 151 4.53 -3.64 3.65
N ILE A 152 4.48 -3.01 2.49
CA ILE A 152 5.31 -1.87 2.12
C ILE A 152 4.41 -0.63 2.08
N LEU A 153 4.79 0.40 2.83
CA LEU A 153 4.03 1.63 2.96
C LEU A 153 4.88 2.81 2.51
N ASP A 154 4.44 3.50 1.46
CA ASP A 154 5.11 4.70 0.93
C ASP A 154 4.38 5.94 1.46
N GLU A 155 5.02 6.62 2.42
CA GLU A 155 4.49 7.81 3.13
C GLU A 155 3.03 7.66 3.61
N PRO A 156 2.69 6.63 4.41
CA PRO A 156 1.31 6.31 4.75
C PRO A 156 0.58 7.37 5.56
N THR A 157 1.34 8.23 6.25
CA THR A 157 0.84 9.31 7.11
C THR A 157 0.81 10.67 6.41
N SER A 158 1.28 10.77 5.16
CA SER A 158 1.25 12.03 4.41
C SER A 158 -0.19 12.43 4.07
N GLY A 159 -0.55 13.69 4.35
CA GLY A 159 -1.89 14.21 4.07
C GLY A 159 -2.99 13.81 5.07
N LEU A 160 -2.64 13.15 6.19
CA LEU A 160 -3.53 13.07 7.35
C LEU A 160 -3.36 14.34 8.18
N ASP A 161 -4.45 15.09 8.40
CA ASP A 161 -4.46 16.22 9.31
C ASP A 161 -3.96 15.77 10.70
N SER A 162 -3.18 16.63 11.36
CA SER A 162 -2.45 16.40 12.61
C SER A 162 -3.30 15.94 13.82
N THR A 163 -4.62 15.85 13.67
CA THR A 163 -5.55 15.33 14.67
C THR A 163 -5.67 13.80 14.69
N SER A 164 -5.36 13.10 13.60
CA SER A 164 -5.58 11.63 13.53
C SER A 164 -4.43 10.79 14.12
N ALA A 165 -3.30 11.42 14.48
CA ALA A 165 -2.13 10.75 15.04
C ALA A 165 -2.05 10.82 16.58
N LEU A 166 -3.03 11.46 17.25
CA LEU A 166 -2.94 11.85 18.67
C LEU A 166 -4.20 11.57 19.52
N THR A 167 -5.00 10.57 19.18
CA THR A 167 -6.06 10.11 20.10
C THR A 167 -5.84 8.65 20.50
N ASP A 168 -4.83 8.46 21.36
CA ASP A 168 -4.88 7.47 22.43
C ASP A 168 -5.26 8.23 23.72
N HIS A 169 -6.51 8.06 24.14
CA HIS A 169 -6.97 8.27 25.51
C HIS A 169 -7.96 7.18 25.88
#